data_AF-A0A1S2LDB5-F1
#
_entry.id   AF-A0A1S2LDB5-F1
#
_cell.length_a   1.000
_cell.length_b   1.000
_cell.length_c   1.000
_cell.angle_alpha   90.00
_cell.angle_beta   90.00
_cell.angle_gamma   90.00
#
_symmetry.space_group_name_H-M   'P 1'
#
loop_
_entity.id
_entity.type
_entity.pdbx_description
1 polymer ?
#
loop_
_entity_poly.entity_id
_entity_poly.type
_entity_poly.pdbx_seq_one_letter_code
_entity_poly.pdbx_strand_id
1 'polypeptide(L)'
;MSEKLFLITEAEISIQEVVDKVVHRNAGAINTFIGTVRELTKGKKTVYLKYDAYTSMAEKKLAQIGNEIQERWPNSLVAISHRIGHLDVTDIAVVIAVSTPHRADSYEASRYAIERIKEIVPIWKKEHWADGEKWMGDQLEKTPYPAGKPEEEHLND
;
A
#
# COMPACT_ATOMS: atom_id res chain seq x y z
N MET A 1 3.45 2.90 -22.96
CA MET A 1 2.72 1.71 -22.48
C MET A 1 1.72 2.19 -21.45
N SER A 2 0.49 1.66 -21.40
CA SER A 2 -0.48 2.03 -20.37
C SER A 2 0.10 1.65 -19.01
N GLU A 3 0.45 2.63 -18.18
CA GLU A 3 0.97 2.34 -16.84
C GLU A 3 -0.18 1.93 -15.92
N LYS A 4 -0.03 0.79 -15.23
CA LYS A 4 -1.04 0.27 -14.31
C LYS A 4 -1.34 1.30 -13.21
N LEU A 5 -2.63 1.52 -12.93
CA LEU A 5 -3.11 2.30 -11.77
C LEU A 5 -2.82 1.59 -10.45
N PHE A 6 -2.87 0.26 -10.45
CA PHE A 6 -2.65 -0.58 -9.27
C PHE A 6 -1.45 -1.50 -9.53
N LEU A 7 -0.39 -1.31 -8.76
CA LEU A 7 0.91 -1.94 -9.01
C LEU A 7 1.52 -2.50 -7.73
N ILE A 8 2.03 -3.73 -7.83
CA ILE A 8 2.98 -4.30 -6.89
C ILE A 8 4.33 -4.40 -7.60
N THR A 9 5.40 -3.90 -7.00
CA THR A 9 6.73 -3.82 -7.62
C THR A 9 7.86 -4.09 -6.63
N GLU A 10 9.00 -4.59 -7.10
CA GLU A 10 10.24 -4.66 -6.31
C GLU A 10 11.08 -3.37 -6.44
N ALA A 11 10.83 -2.60 -7.51
CA ALA A 11 11.55 -1.36 -7.79
C ALA A 11 11.11 -0.21 -6.85
N GLU A 12 11.95 0.81 -6.73
CA GLU A 12 11.60 2.06 -6.06
C GLU A 12 10.39 2.72 -6.72
N ILE A 13 9.52 3.31 -5.90
CA ILE A 13 8.30 3.97 -6.39
C ILE A 13 8.62 5.43 -6.66
N SER A 14 8.44 5.87 -7.91
CA SER A 14 8.40 7.29 -8.25
C SER A 14 7.07 7.89 -7.81
N ILE A 15 7.11 8.82 -6.85
CA ILE A 15 5.91 9.52 -6.37
C ILE A 15 5.23 10.24 -7.54
N GLN A 16 6.01 10.90 -8.40
CA GLN A 16 5.48 11.68 -9.51
C GLN A 16 4.76 10.79 -10.54
N GLU A 17 5.30 9.62 -10.86
CA GLU A 17 4.63 8.68 -11.78
C GLU A 17 3.27 8.21 -11.24
N VAL A 18 3.14 8.03 -9.92
CA VAL A 18 1.85 7.67 -9.30
C VAL A 18 0.88 8.84 -9.32
N VAL A 19 1.37 10.07 -9.10
CA VAL A 19 0.54 11.29 -9.17
C VAL A 19 0.04 11.54 -10.60
N ASP A 20 0.90 11.39 -11.61
CA ASP A 20 0.57 11.67 -13.00
C ASP A 20 -0.58 10.79 -13.53
N LYS A 21 -0.73 9.57 -12.98
CA LYS A 21 -1.82 8.64 -13.30
C LYS A 21 -3.21 9.13 -12.92
N VAL A 22 -3.31 10.07 -11.97
CA VAL A 22 -4.60 10.62 -11.51
C VAL A 22 -4.80 12.08 -11.91
N VAL A 23 -3.92 12.65 -12.74
CA VAL A 23 -4.12 14.01 -13.26
C VAL A 23 -5.24 14.01 -14.31
N HIS A 24 -6.27 14.82 -14.10
CA HIS A 24 -7.31 15.04 -15.10
C HIS A 24 -7.93 16.44 -15.01
N ARG A 25 -8.50 16.93 -16.11
CA ARG A 25 -9.06 18.30 -16.25
C ARG A 25 -10.16 18.68 -15.26
N ASN A 26 -10.78 17.70 -14.60
CA ASN A 26 -11.86 17.92 -13.63
C ASN A 26 -11.39 17.77 -12.18
N ALA A 27 -10.11 17.46 -11.94
CA ALA A 27 -9.52 17.42 -10.60
C ALA A 27 -9.16 18.83 -10.14
N GLY A 28 -9.76 19.27 -9.03
CA GLY A 28 -9.33 20.48 -8.31
C GLY A 28 -8.38 20.18 -7.15
N ALA A 29 -8.19 18.91 -6.81
CA ALA A 29 -7.29 18.45 -5.76
C ALA A 29 -6.68 17.09 -6.13
N ILE A 30 -5.41 16.90 -5.78
CA ILE A 30 -4.75 15.60 -5.72
C ILE A 30 -4.14 15.47 -4.31
N ASN A 31 -4.47 14.39 -3.62
CA ASN A 31 -3.89 14.05 -2.34
C ASN A 31 -3.01 12.80 -2.51
N THR A 32 -1.81 12.85 -1.92
CA THR A 32 -0.84 11.75 -1.97
C THR A 32 -0.49 11.30 -0.56
N PHE A 33 -0.72 10.04 -0.26
CA PHE A 33 -0.23 9.38 0.95
C PHE A 33 1.02 8.57 0.62
N ILE A 34 2.06 8.70 1.45
CA ILE A 34 3.33 8.00 1.31
C ILE A 34 3.64 7.28 2.62
N GLY A 35 3.66 5.96 2.58
CA GLY A 35 4.07 5.12 3.70
C GLY A 35 5.56 4.81 3.64
N THR A 36 6.33 5.20 4.65
CA THR A 36 7.78 4.94 4.72
C THR A 36 8.16 3.99 5.85
N VAL A 37 9.30 3.32 5.70
CA VAL A 37 9.89 2.51 6.76
C VAL A 37 10.42 3.40 7.89
N ARG A 38 10.05 3.09 9.13
CA ARG A 38 10.49 3.81 10.33
C ARG A 38 11.61 3.08 11.04
N GLU A 39 12.57 3.83 11.61
CA GLU A 39 13.68 3.26 12.38
C GLU A 39 13.25 2.66 13.73
N LEU A 40 12.33 3.30 14.45
CA LEU A 40 11.93 2.87 15.79
C LEU A 40 10.49 2.35 15.79
N THR A 41 10.34 1.06 16.11
CA THR A 41 9.05 0.40 16.26
C THR A 41 8.98 -0.31 17.60
N LYS A 42 8.03 0.08 18.46
CA LYS A 42 7.79 -0.52 19.80
C LYS A 42 9.06 -0.63 20.66
N GLY A 43 9.95 0.37 20.58
CA GLY A 43 11.21 0.42 21.35
C GLY A 43 12.36 -0.40 20.77
N LYS A 44 12.19 -1.05 19.61
CA LYS A 44 13.26 -1.74 18.89
C LYS A 44 13.71 -0.95 17.67
N LYS A 45 15.02 -1.02 17.38
CA LYS A 45 15.63 -0.42 16.20
C LYS A 45 15.53 -1.37 15.01
N THR A 46 14.68 -1.02 14.05
CA THR A 46 14.54 -1.69 12.75
C THR A 46 15.74 -1.35 11.87
N VAL A 47 16.36 -2.36 11.27
CA VAL A 47 17.42 -2.20 10.28
C VAL A 47 16.79 -2.08 8.89
N TYR A 48 15.89 -3.00 8.55
CA TYR A 48 15.13 -2.99 7.30
C TYR A 48 13.83 -3.78 7.45
N LEU A 49 12.93 -3.61 6.47
CA LEU A 49 11.75 -4.45 6.30
C LEU A 49 11.90 -5.32 5.05
N LYS A 50 11.41 -6.55 5.13
CA LYS A 50 11.17 -7.37 3.94
C LYS A 50 9.67 -7.53 3.73
N TYR A 51 9.18 -7.09 2.58
CA TYR A 51 7.79 -7.26 2.18
C TYR A 51 7.65 -8.43 1.20
N ASP A 52 6.60 -9.22 1.38
CA ASP A 52 6.22 -10.31 0.47
C ASP A 52 4.73 -10.20 0.15
N ALA A 53 4.31 -10.69 -1.02
CA ALA A 53 2.93 -10.56 -1.47
C ALA A 53 2.54 -11.66 -2.45
N TYR A 54 1.29 -12.10 -2.39
CA TYR A 54 0.68 -12.79 -3.53
C TYR A 54 0.32 -11.75 -4.60
N THR A 55 1.33 -11.38 -5.40
CA THR A 55 1.31 -10.23 -6.32
C THR A 55 0.04 -10.10 -7.15
N SER A 56 -0.39 -11.16 -7.85
CA SER A 56 -1.58 -11.11 -8.71
C SER A 56 -2.87 -10.87 -7.93
N MET A 57 -2.98 -11.42 -6.71
CA MET A 57 -4.12 -11.20 -5.84
C MET A 57 -4.06 -9.81 -5.18
N ALA A 58 -2.88 -9.35 -4.78
CA ALA A 58 -2.67 -8.03 -4.22
C ALA A 58 -3.07 -6.93 -5.23
N GLU A 59 -2.66 -7.03 -6.50
CA GLU A 59 -3.11 -6.10 -7.55
C GLU A 59 -4.64 -6.13 -7.72
N LYS A 60 -5.28 -7.30 -7.65
CA LYS A 60 -6.75 -7.42 -7.70
C LYS A 60 -7.44 -6.76 -6.51
N LYS A 61 -6.94 -6.95 -5.28
CA LYS A 61 -7.50 -6.32 -4.08
C LYS A 61 -7.25 -4.80 -4.08
N LEU A 62 -6.13 -4.32 -4.62
CA LEU A 62 -5.91 -2.88 -4.86
C LEU A 62 -6.91 -2.30 -5.87
N ALA A 63 -7.17 -3.01 -6.97
CA ALA A 63 -8.18 -2.60 -7.94
C ALA A 63 -9.60 -2.61 -7.34
N GLN A 64 -9.91 -3.58 -6.47
CA GLN A 64 -11.16 -3.59 -5.70
C GLN A 64 -11.30 -2.32 -4.86
N ILE A 65 -10.24 -1.90 -4.15
CA ILE A 65 -10.25 -0.65 -3.36
C ILE A 65 -10.50 0.57 -4.27
N GLY A 66 -9.87 0.60 -5.44
CA GLY A 66 -10.13 1.64 -6.44
C GLY A 66 -11.60 1.73 -6.87
N ASN A 67 -12.23 0.58 -7.10
CA ASN A 67 -13.66 0.50 -7.42
C ASN A 67 -14.53 0.96 -6.23
N GLU A 68 -14.24 0.49 -5.02
CA GLU A 68 -14.93 0.92 -3.79
C GLU A 68 -14.85 2.45 -3.60
N ILE A 69 -13.71 3.06 -3.91
CA ILE A 69 -13.52 4.52 -3.87
C ILE A 69 -14.33 5.20 -4.96
N GLN A 70 -14.31 4.69 -6.20
CA GLN A 70 -15.10 5.28 -7.28
C GLN A 70 -16.60 5.23 -7.01
N GLU A 71 -17.10 4.16 -6.39
CA GLU A 71 -18.51 4.05 -5.99
C GLU A 71 -18.90 5.09 -4.92
N ARG A 72 -18.04 5.31 -3.93
CA ARG A 72 -18.26 6.27 -2.84
C ARG A 72 -18.02 7.72 -3.24
N TRP A 73 -17.06 7.95 -4.13
CA TRP A 73 -16.65 9.25 -4.66
C TRP A 73 -16.58 9.19 -6.20
N PRO A 74 -17.72 9.35 -6.91
CA PRO A 74 -17.84 9.11 -8.35
C PRO A 74 -16.90 9.91 -9.27
N ASN A 75 -16.40 11.05 -8.80
CA ASN A 75 -15.50 11.91 -9.56
C ASN A 75 -14.02 11.73 -9.18
N SER A 76 -13.68 10.64 -8.48
CA SER A 76 -12.31 10.34 -8.09
C SER A 76 -11.57 9.50 -9.12
N LEU A 77 -10.25 9.70 -9.21
CA LEU A 77 -9.33 8.72 -9.80
C LEU A 77 -8.31 8.33 -8.74
N VAL A 78 -7.92 7.05 -8.74
CA VAL A 78 -7.04 6.46 -7.74
C VAL A 78 -5.92 5.70 -8.42
N ALA A 79 -4.69 5.90 -7.94
CA ALA A 79 -3.55 5.05 -8.25
C ALA A 79 -2.87 4.61 -6.95
N ILE A 80 -2.49 3.33 -6.87
CA ILE A 80 -1.82 2.74 -5.72
C ILE A 80 -0.63 1.92 -6.21
N SER A 81 0.55 2.25 -5.72
CA SER A 81 1.76 1.44 -5.93
C SER A 81 2.30 1.00 -4.58
N HIS A 82 2.58 -0.29 -4.44
CA HIS A 82 3.18 -0.86 -3.23
C HIS A 82 4.46 -1.60 -3.59
N ARG A 83 5.53 -1.33 -2.84
CA ARG A 83 6.83 -1.95 -3.00
C ARG A 83 6.93 -3.21 -2.13
N ILE A 84 7.45 -4.28 -2.72
CA ILE A 84 7.81 -5.52 -2.04
C ILE A 84 9.32 -5.75 -2.11
N GLY A 85 9.83 -6.77 -1.43
CA GLY A 85 11.26 -7.03 -1.33
C GLY A 85 11.90 -6.32 -0.15
N HIS A 86 13.19 -5.99 -0.27
CA HIS A 86 13.98 -5.34 0.78
C HIS A 86 13.78 -3.83 0.76
N LEU A 87 13.43 -3.25 1.91
CA LEU A 87 13.27 -1.81 2.09
C LEU A 87 14.05 -1.34 3.32
N ASP A 88 14.95 -0.39 3.11
CA ASP A 88 15.73 0.24 4.18
C ASP A 88 14.90 1.29 4.94
N VAL A 89 15.40 1.77 6.08
CA VAL A 89 14.78 2.87 6.80
C VAL A 89 14.64 4.08 5.88
N THR A 90 13.49 4.76 5.94
CA THR A 90 13.05 5.85 5.04
C THR A 90 12.59 5.47 3.64
N ASP A 91 12.79 4.22 3.20
CA ASP A 91 12.27 3.76 1.91
C ASP A 91 10.74 3.84 1.85
N ILE A 92 10.23 4.10 0.64
CA ILE A 92 8.80 4.15 0.36
C ILE A 92 8.28 2.73 0.17
N ALA A 93 7.35 2.33 1.04
CA ALA A 93 6.63 1.07 0.95
C ALA A 93 5.35 1.21 0.11
N VAL A 94 4.65 2.33 0.19
CA VAL A 94 3.40 2.53 -0.53
C VAL A 94 3.20 4.00 -0.90
N VAL A 95 2.67 4.23 -2.11
CA VAL A 95 2.15 5.53 -2.56
C VAL A 95 0.71 5.35 -3.00
N ILE A 96 -0.16 6.21 -2.50
CA ILE A 96 -1.57 6.30 -2.88
C ILE A 96 -1.79 7.72 -3.38
N ALA A 97 -2.20 7.89 -4.64
CA ALA A 97 -2.63 9.17 -5.18
C ALA A 97 -4.14 9.11 -5.46
N VAL A 98 -4.86 10.14 -5.01
CA VAL A 98 -6.29 10.30 -5.25
C VAL A 98 -6.58 11.70 -5.76
N SER A 99 -7.16 11.81 -6.94
CA SER A 99 -7.67 13.08 -7.48
C SER A 99 -9.17 13.20 -7.26
N THR A 100 -9.65 14.42 -6.99
CA THR A 100 -11.09 14.73 -6.88
C THR A 100 -11.36 16.18 -7.31
N PRO A 101 -12.61 16.57 -7.61
CA PRO A 101 -12.96 17.96 -7.89
C PRO A 101 -12.73 18.89 -6.69
N HIS A 102 -12.96 18.40 -5.47
CA HIS A 102 -12.83 19.17 -4.24
C HIS A 102 -12.02 18.44 -3.18
N ARG A 103 -11.14 19.18 -2.51
CA ARG A 103 -10.15 18.64 -1.56
C ARG A 103 -10.72 17.73 -0.46
N ALA A 104 -11.93 17.98 0.03
CA ALA A 104 -12.53 17.20 1.12
C ALA A 104 -12.58 15.71 0.77
N ASP A 105 -13.07 15.39 -0.42
CA ASP A 105 -13.17 14.01 -0.91
C ASP A 105 -11.79 13.36 -1.07
N SER A 106 -10.76 14.13 -1.47
CA SER A 106 -9.40 13.58 -1.64
C SER A 106 -8.77 13.17 -0.31
N TYR A 107 -9.13 13.83 0.81
CA TYR A 107 -8.66 13.43 2.14
C TYR A 107 -9.33 12.14 2.60
N GLU A 108 -10.66 12.07 2.49
CA GLU A 108 -11.43 10.91 2.94
C GLU A 108 -11.15 9.67 2.10
N ALA A 109 -11.07 9.80 0.77
CA ALA A 109 -10.77 8.69 -0.12
C ALA A 109 -9.33 8.17 0.06
N SER A 110 -8.35 9.05 0.27
CA SER A 110 -6.96 8.65 0.55
C SER A 110 -6.85 7.90 1.88
N ARG A 111 -7.52 8.37 2.93
CA ARG A 111 -7.61 7.67 4.22
C ARG A 111 -8.29 6.30 4.04
N TYR A 112 -9.41 6.26 3.33
CA TYR A 112 -10.12 5.01 3.07
C TYR A 112 -9.21 3.98 2.38
N ALA A 113 -8.45 4.41 1.37
CA ALA A 113 -7.53 3.53 0.65
C ALA A 113 -6.52 2.85 1.59
N ILE A 114 -5.83 3.61 2.45
CA ILE A 114 -4.80 3.02 3.33
C ILE A 114 -5.38 2.09 4.40
N GLU A 115 -6.55 2.40 4.96
CA GLU A 115 -7.23 1.50 5.90
C GLU A 115 -7.64 0.20 5.20
N ARG A 116 -8.23 0.29 3.99
CA ARG A 116 -8.61 -0.90 3.21
C ARG A 116 -7.42 -1.74 2.79
N ILE A 117 -6.29 -1.12 2.42
CA ILE A 117 -5.05 -1.85 2.11
C ILE A 117 -4.65 -2.72 3.30
N LYS A 118 -4.71 -2.17 4.51
CA LYS A 118 -4.37 -2.89 5.74
C LYS A 118 -5.35 -4.02 6.06
N GLU A 119 -6.60 -3.88 5.64
CA GLU A 119 -7.64 -4.87 5.90
C GLU A 119 -7.62 -6.06 4.93
N ILE A 120 -7.45 -5.84 3.62
CA ILE A 120 -7.75 -6.87 2.60
C ILE A 120 -6.60 -7.23 1.66
N VAL A 121 -5.52 -6.46 1.63
CA VAL A 121 -4.47 -6.68 0.63
C VAL A 121 -3.46 -7.69 1.20
N PRO A 122 -3.24 -8.84 0.53
CA PRO A 122 -2.36 -9.91 1.00
C PRO A 122 -0.88 -9.53 0.81
N ILE A 123 -0.41 -8.61 1.64
CA ILE A 123 0.99 -8.17 1.75
C ILE A 123 1.43 -8.40 3.20
N TRP A 124 2.60 -8.98 3.38
CA TRP A 124 3.16 -9.30 4.69
C TRP A 124 4.49 -8.60 4.89
N LYS A 125 4.80 -8.23 6.12
CA LYS A 125 6.09 -7.62 6.48
C LYS A 125 6.85 -8.50 7.47
N LYS A 126 8.15 -8.62 7.22
CA LYS A 126 9.15 -9.14 8.14
C LYS A 126 9.99 -7.97 8.65
N GLU A 127 10.07 -7.84 9.96
CA GLU A 127 10.95 -6.86 10.61
C GLU A 127 12.29 -7.52 10.92
N HIS A 128 13.37 -6.85 10.52
CA HIS A 128 14.74 -7.25 10.85
C HIS A 128 15.38 -6.22 11.78
N TRP A 129 15.97 -6.72 12.86
CA TRP A 129 16.67 -5.96 13.88
C TRP A 129 18.12 -6.44 13.98
N ALA A 130 18.97 -5.71 14.72
CA ALA A 130 20.38 -6.07 14.88
C ALA A 130 20.58 -7.43 15.58
N ASP A 131 19.61 -7.88 16.38
CA ASP A 131 19.65 -9.08 17.21
C ASP A 131 18.67 -10.19 16.77
N GLY A 132 17.98 -10.04 15.63
CA GLY A 132 17.08 -11.07 15.11
C GLY A 132 16.06 -10.56 14.08
N GLU A 133 15.12 -11.42 13.71
CA GLU A 133 14.06 -11.14 12.73
C GLU A 133 12.71 -11.71 13.19
N LYS A 134 11.60 -11.09 12.78
CA LYS A 134 10.24 -11.60 13.07
C LYS A 134 9.26 -11.23 11.97
N TRP A 135 8.42 -12.19 11.60
CA TRP A 135 7.23 -11.93 10.81
C TRP A 135 6.14 -11.29 11.66
N MET A 136 5.64 -10.15 11.22
CA MET A 136 4.67 -9.38 12.00
C MET A 136 3.21 -9.79 11.74
N GLY A 137 2.97 -10.68 10.77
CA GLY A 137 1.63 -11.15 10.44
C GLY A 137 0.99 -10.36 9.29
N ASP A 138 -0.34 -10.26 9.31
CA ASP A 138 -1.10 -9.35 8.44
C ASP A 138 -0.73 -7.86 8.69
N GLN A 139 -1.18 -6.96 7.81
CA GLN A 139 -0.87 -5.53 7.93
C GLN A 139 -1.44 -4.85 9.19
N LEU A 140 -2.36 -5.51 9.88
CA LEU A 140 -2.95 -5.07 11.16
C LEU A 140 -2.25 -5.69 12.37
N GLU A 141 -1.26 -6.57 12.16
CA GLU A 141 -0.57 -7.36 13.17
C GLU A 141 -1.54 -8.19 14.04
N LYS A 142 -2.72 -8.54 13.51
CA LYS A 142 -3.75 -9.32 14.22
C LYS A 142 -3.52 -10.82 14.08
N THR A 143 -3.12 -11.25 12.88
CA THR A 143 -2.91 -12.67 12.56
C THR A 143 -1.41 -12.93 12.40
N PRO A 144 -0.74 -13.62 13.35
CA PRO A 144 0.68 -13.96 13.20
C PRO A 144 0.87 -15.04 12.13
N TYR A 145 1.91 -14.91 11.31
CA TYR A 145 2.31 -15.92 10.31
C TYR A 145 3.68 -16.51 10.67
N PRO A 146 3.75 -17.62 11.44
CA PRO A 146 5.01 -18.21 11.89
C PRO A 146 5.90 -18.66 10.73
N ALA A 147 5.30 -19.14 9.64
CA ALA A 147 6.01 -19.55 8.42
C ALA A 147 6.30 -18.39 7.45
N GLY A 148 5.90 -17.17 7.81
CA GLY A 148 6.15 -15.95 7.03
C GLY A 148 5.17 -15.64 5.90
N LYS A 149 4.19 -16.51 5.67
CA LYS A 149 3.07 -16.29 4.75
C LYS A 149 1.80 -16.94 5.32
N PRO A 150 0.61 -16.45 4.97
CA PRO A 150 -0.64 -17.15 5.24
C PRO A 150 -0.68 -18.50 4.53
N GLU A 151 -1.44 -19.43 5.09
CA GLU A 151 -1.85 -20.66 4.40
C GLU A 151 -2.80 -20.32 3.25
N GLU A 152 -2.85 -21.16 2.21
CA GLU A 152 -3.65 -20.89 1.00
C GLU A 152 -5.13 -20.64 1.28
N GLU A 153 -5.66 -21.20 2.37
CA GLU A 153 -7.03 -20.97 2.83
C GLU A 153 -7.29 -19.49 3.18
N HIS A 154 -6.33 -18.80 3.80
CA HIS A 154 -6.45 -17.38 4.15
C HIS A 154 -6.26 -16.42 2.95
N LEU A 155 -5.89 -16.96 1.77
CA LEU A 155 -5.78 -16.21 0.52
C LEU A 155 -7.09 -16.26 -0.30
N ASN A 156 -8.07 -17.06 0.09
CA ASN A 156 -9.31 -17.22 -0.70
C ASN A 156 -10.56 -16.61 -0.03
N ASP A 157 -10.42 -16.08 1.18
CA ASP A 157 -11.45 -15.32 1.91
C ASP A 157 -11.46 -13.82 1.52
#